data_AF-Q7KWM6-F1
#
_entry.id   AF-Q7KWM6-F1
#
_cell.length_a   1.000
_cell.length_b   1.000
_cell.length_c   1.000
_cell.angle_alpha   90.00
_cell.angle_beta   90.00
_cell.angle_gamma   90.00
#
_symmetry.space_group_name_H-M   'P 1'
#
loop_
_entity.id
_entity.type
_entity.pdbx_description
1 polymer ?
#
loop_
_entity_poly.entity_id
_entity_poly.type
_entity_poly.pdbx_seq_one_letter_code
_entity_poly.pdbx_strand_id
1 'polypeptide(L)'
;MNFNKASTTLKDTKKLIIVLEHATLDTVKVKESFQLLNCDDHADILKKHGKEASEARPDILHQCLLALFDSPLNKAGLLQVFIKTTKNVLIEVHPQTRIPRTFNRFAGLMVQLLKKLSIRATNGPDKLFKVIKNPITDHLAPGTKIYATSFSAPKCVDLFEFVPEIFGYDPLPVIPVSTTPTGVALGSSTNNNNNVNSIQSLNSLGGAQVRSAGESYYEGMEDEEAAEEEEKATETNNKNKNKRKQDEKSDNDKKKQKTSNTTTTTTSTATTVQKKPEKKSDQLNGLQQVCIVIGAMSTGAMKIEYKHEEIAFSNYPLSAAGACFKITTVFERQWGIL
;
A
#
# COMPACT_ATOMS: atom_id res chain seq x y z
N MET A 1 30.67 -36.51 -5.94
CA MET A 1 29.91 -35.30 -6.34
C MET A 1 28.97 -34.93 -5.20
N ASN A 2 29.38 -33.99 -4.34
CA ASN A 2 28.45 -33.40 -3.38
C ASN A 2 27.87 -32.15 -4.04
N PHE A 3 26.62 -32.23 -4.46
CA PHE A 3 25.85 -31.06 -4.84
C PHE A 3 25.74 -30.16 -3.62
N ASN A 4 26.56 -29.11 -3.56
CA ASN A 4 26.25 -27.94 -2.75
C ASN A 4 24.88 -27.45 -3.22
N LYS A 5 23.85 -27.84 -2.48
CA LYS A 5 22.54 -27.23 -2.56
C LYS A 5 22.79 -25.79 -2.14
N ALA A 6 23.06 -24.92 -3.12
CA ALA A 6 22.90 -23.50 -2.92
C ALA A 6 21.53 -23.37 -2.28
N SER A 7 21.51 -22.94 -1.02
CA SER A 7 20.30 -22.43 -0.41
C SER A 7 19.87 -21.32 -1.35
N THR A 8 19.01 -21.65 -2.31
CA THR A 8 18.22 -20.66 -3.01
C THR A 8 17.48 -20.02 -1.88
N THR A 9 17.98 -18.88 -1.42
CA THR A 9 17.26 -18.01 -0.53
C THR A 9 15.92 -17.83 -1.23
N LEU A 10 14.89 -18.53 -0.72
CA LEU A 10 13.52 -18.28 -1.12
C LEU A 10 13.39 -16.78 -0.92
N LYS A 11 13.38 -16.02 -2.02
CA LYS A 11 13.17 -14.57 -1.95
C LYS A 11 11.90 -14.45 -1.16
N ASP A 12 12.00 -13.82 0.00
CA ASP A 12 10.88 -13.72 0.91
C ASP A 12 9.71 -13.12 0.14
N THR A 13 8.67 -13.93 -0.09
CA THR A 13 7.55 -13.55 -0.94
C THR A 13 6.51 -12.75 -0.18
N LYS A 14 6.68 -12.59 1.14
CA LYS A 14 5.74 -11.86 1.99
C LYS A 14 5.66 -10.42 1.53
N LYS A 15 4.43 -9.92 1.44
CA LYS A 15 4.15 -8.58 0.96
C LYS A 15 2.81 -8.10 1.46
N LEU A 16 2.81 -6.90 2.03
CA LEU A 16 1.59 -6.17 2.32
C LEU A 16 1.26 -5.35 1.08
N ILE A 17 0.06 -5.55 0.55
CA ILE A 17 -0.46 -4.79 -0.57
C ILE A 17 -1.52 -3.84 -0.02
N ILE A 18 -1.33 -2.53 -0.19
CA ILE A 18 -2.31 -1.53 0.19
C ILE A 18 -2.95 -0.97 -1.08
N VAL A 19 -4.28 -0.98 -1.11
CA VAL A 19 -5.06 -0.33 -2.18
C VAL A 19 -5.77 0.87 -1.58
N LEU A 20 -5.40 2.07 -2.02
CA LEU A 20 -6.05 3.32 -1.66
C LEU A 20 -7.20 3.57 -2.63
N GLU A 21 -8.41 3.23 -2.22
CA GLU A 21 -9.61 3.26 -3.04
C GLU A 21 -10.34 4.61 -2.96
N HIS A 22 -11.03 4.99 -4.04
CA HIS A 22 -11.76 6.26 -4.17
C HIS A 22 -10.90 7.50 -3.91
N ALA A 23 -9.63 7.45 -4.31
CA ALA A 23 -8.76 8.61 -4.23
C ALA A 23 -9.28 9.74 -5.14
N THR A 24 -9.38 10.95 -4.60
CA THR A 24 -9.90 12.12 -5.33
C THR A 24 -8.76 12.78 -6.10
N LEU A 25 -8.58 12.36 -7.36
CA LEU A 25 -7.59 12.92 -8.28
C LEU A 25 -8.30 13.49 -9.51
N ASP A 26 -8.88 14.67 -9.33
CA ASP A 26 -9.52 15.43 -10.40
C ASP A 26 -8.62 16.59 -10.83
N THR A 27 -8.49 16.82 -12.13
CA THR A 27 -7.80 18.00 -12.67
C THR A 27 -8.79 19.09 -13.03
N VAL A 28 -8.37 20.34 -12.87
CA VAL A 28 -9.09 21.54 -13.27
C VAL A 28 -8.14 22.47 -14.01
N LYS A 29 -8.61 23.12 -15.06
CA LYS A 29 -7.85 24.15 -15.78
C LYS A 29 -8.04 25.49 -15.07
N VAL A 30 -6.96 26.07 -14.57
CA VAL A 30 -6.96 27.39 -13.93
C VAL A 30 -6.00 28.28 -14.71
N LYS A 31 -6.52 29.35 -15.30
CA LYS A 31 -5.76 30.21 -16.23
C LYS A 31 -5.21 29.36 -17.40
N GLU A 32 -3.89 29.18 -17.47
CA GLU A 32 -3.19 28.43 -18.53
C GLU A 32 -2.64 27.09 -18.04
N SER A 33 -2.65 26.81 -16.74
CA SER A 33 -2.11 25.57 -16.19
C SER A 33 -3.20 24.62 -15.68
N PHE A 34 -2.90 23.32 -15.73
CA PHE A 34 -3.72 22.30 -15.09
C PHE A 34 -3.30 22.15 -13.64
N GLN A 35 -4.27 22.18 -12.75
CA GLN A 35 -4.07 22.01 -11.31
C GLN A 35 -4.92 20.85 -10.80
N LEU A 36 -4.52 20.29 -9.66
CA LEU A 36 -5.32 19.27 -9.00
C LEU A 36 -6.45 19.97 -8.24
N LEU A 37 -7.68 19.52 -8.46
CA LEU A 37 -8.88 20.06 -7.84
C LEU A 37 -8.79 19.87 -6.32
N ASN A 38 -8.88 20.99 -5.60
CA ASN A 38 -8.71 21.07 -4.15
C ASN A 38 -9.82 21.94 -3.56
N CYS A 39 -10.30 21.61 -2.36
CA CYS A 39 -11.36 22.34 -1.69
C CYS A 39 -10.97 23.77 -1.33
N ASP A 40 -9.70 23.99 -0.99
CA ASP A 40 -9.23 25.29 -0.50
C ASP A 40 -8.97 26.28 -1.64
N ASP A 41 -8.25 25.84 -2.69
CA ASP A 41 -7.83 26.71 -3.79
C ASP A 41 -8.93 26.95 -4.85
N HIS A 42 -9.90 26.03 -4.95
CA HIS A 42 -10.86 25.99 -6.05
C HIS A 42 -12.32 26.05 -5.59
N ALA A 43 -12.58 26.60 -4.39
CA ALA A 43 -13.92 26.68 -3.80
C ALA A 43 -14.97 27.31 -4.74
N ASP A 44 -14.61 28.39 -5.45
CA ASP A 44 -15.51 29.05 -6.40
C ASP A 44 -15.84 28.19 -7.61
N ILE A 45 -14.87 27.41 -8.08
CA ILE A 45 -15.06 26.50 -9.21
C ILE A 45 -15.94 25.33 -8.80
N LEU A 46 -15.78 24.80 -7.58
CA LEU A 46 -16.61 23.73 -7.02
C LEU A 46 -18.07 24.15 -6.92
N LYS A 47 -18.34 25.35 -6.38
CA LYS A 47 -19.70 25.92 -6.30
C LYS A 47 -20.36 26.07 -7.66
N LYS A 48 -19.60 26.50 -8.68
CA LYS A 48 -20.11 26.65 -10.06
C LYS A 48 -20.49 25.33 -10.73
N HIS A 49 -19.76 24.26 -10.43
CA HIS A 49 -19.99 22.94 -11.03
C HIS A 49 -20.92 22.04 -10.18
N GLY A 50 -21.44 22.55 -9.06
CA GLY A 50 -22.26 21.74 -8.14
C GLY A 50 -21.51 20.55 -7.54
N LYS A 51 -20.18 20.65 -7.40
CA LYS A 51 -19.36 19.63 -6.73
C LYS A 51 -19.23 19.95 -5.26
N GLU A 52 -19.36 18.93 -4.43
CA GLU A 52 -19.21 19.05 -2.98
C GLU A 52 -17.74 19.21 -2.59
N ALA A 53 -17.47 19.99 -1.54
CA ALA A 53 -16.12 20.18 -1.02
C ALA A 53 -15.48 18.86 -0.55
N SER A 54 -16.29 17.86 -0.18
CA SER A 54 -15.80 16.54 0.24
C SER A 54 -15.20 15.70 -0.89
N GLU A 55 -15.52 16.01 -2.15
CA GLU A 55 -15.03 15.29 -3.33
C GLU A 55 -13.69 15.84 -3.86
N ALA A 56 -13.23 16.98 -3.32
CA ALA A 56 -12.01 17.66 -3.73
C ALA A 56 -10.96 17.62 -2.60
N ARG A 57 -10.61 16.41 -2.13
CA ARG A 57 -9.69 16.18 -1.00
C ARG A 57 -8.49 15.29 -1.37
N PRO A 58 -7.67 15.70 -2.35
CA PRO A 58 -6.45 14.98 -2.73
C PRO A 58 -5.39 14.93 -1.61
N ASP A 59 -5.48 15.80 -0.60
CA ASP A 59 -4.62 15.82 0.59
C ASP A 59 -4.72 14.54 1.41
N ILE A 60 -5.88 13.88 1.42
CA ILE A 60 -6.06 12.58 2.10
C ILE A 60 -5.15 11.52 1.48
N LEU A 61 -5.13 11.44 0.14
CA LEU A 61 -4.24 10.54 -0.58
C LEU A 61 -2.77 10.88 -0.27
N HIS A 62 -2.42 12.17 -0.30
CA HIS A 62 -1.07 12.64 0.00
C HIS A 62 -0.60 12.18 1.38
N GLN A 63 -1.43 12.38 2.41
CA GLN A 63 -1.14 11.95 3.78
C GLN A 63 -1.01 10.43 3.90
N CYS A 64 -1.87 9.66 3.22
CA CYS A 64 -1.77 8.20 3.20
C CYS A 64 -0.45 7.73 2.59
N LEU A 65 -0.06 8.31 1.44
CA LEU A 65 1.19 7.95 0.78
C LEU A 65 2.41 8.34 1.63
N LEU A 66 2.39 9.49 2.30
CA LEU A 66 3.45 9.85 3.25
C LEU A 66 3.55 8.83 4.40
N ALA A 67 2.42 8.44 5.01
CA ALA A 67 2.40 7.46 6.09
C ALA A 67 2.93 6.08 5.65
N LEU A 68 2.49 5.61 4.48
CA LEU A 68 2.87 4.32 3.92
C LEU A 68 4.34 4.28 3.52
N PHE A 69 4.83 5.27 2.76
CA PHE A 69 6.18 5.25 2.22
C PHE A 69 7.27 5.58 3.24
N ASP A 70 6.91 6.25 4.34
CA ASP A 70 7.84 6.51 5.44
C ASP A 70 7.96 5.36 6.45
N SER A 71 7.04 4.38 6.38
CA SER A 71 7.04 3.20 7.27
C SER A 71 8.32 2.36 7.13
N PRO A 72 8.88 1.82 8.23
CA PRO A 72 9.90 0.77 8.19
C PRO A 72 9.52 -0.39 7.27
N LEU A 73 8.23 -0.73 7.21
CA LEU A 73 7.70 -1.76 6.31
C LEU A 73 8.04 -1.51 4.83
N ASN A 74 7.85 -0.26 4.37
CA ASN A 74 8.21 0.13 3.01
C ASN A 74 9.73 0.13 2.80
N LYS A 75 10.49 0.62 3.78
CA LYS A 75 11.96 0.63 3.73
C LYS A 75 12.55 -0.79 3.67
N ALA A 76 11.87 -1.77 4.26
CA ALA A 76 12.18 -3.19 4.15
C ALA A 76 11.80 -3.82 2.78
N GLY A 77 11.13 -3.08 1.89
CA GLY A 77 10.71 -3.57 0.58
C GLY A 77 9.51 -4.52 0.59
N LEU A 78 8.78 -4.57 1.70
CA LEU A 78 7.66 -5.51 1.92
C LEU A 78 6.28 -4.86 1.68
N LEU A 79 6.25 -3.60 1.23
CA LEU A 79 5.04 -2.85 0.93
C LEU A 79 4.89 -2.64 -0.58
N GLN A 80 3.67 -2.81 -1.08
CA GLN A 80 3.26 -2.38 -2.42
C GLN A 80 1.99 -1.54 -2.29
N VAL A 81 1.94 -0.40 -2.98
CA VAL A 81 0.79 0.50 -2.93
C VAL A 81 0.18 0.67 -4.32
N PHE A 82 -1.13 0.51 -4.39
CA PHE A 82 -1.94 0.87 -5.55
C PHE A 82 -2.92 1.97 -5.16
N ILE A 83 -3.22 2.86 -6.09
CA ILE A 83 -4.21 3.92 -5.92
C ILE A 83 -5.28 3.72 -6.98
N LYS A 84 -6.53 3.65 -6.57
CA LYS A 84 -7.65 3.62 -7.49
C LYS A 84 -8.50 4.87 -7.27
N THR A 85 -8.57 5.71 -8.29
CA THR A 85 -9.25 6.99 -8.20
C THR A 85 -10.77 6.84 -8.27
N THR A 86 -11.50 7.89 -7.90
CA THR A 86 -12.95 7.98 -8.10
C THR A 86 -13.36 7.83 -9.58
N LYS A 87 -12.49 8.27 -10.51
CA LYS A 87 -12.61 8.08 -11.96
C LYS A 87 -12.14 6.71 -12.46
N ASN A 88 -11.92 5.75 -11.56
CA ASN A 88 -11.52 4.38 -11.88
C ASN A 88 -10.15 4.28 -12.60
N VAL A 89 -9.26 5.24 -12.39
CA VAL A 89 -7.86 5.16 -12.85
C VAL A 89 -7.07 4.38 -11.81
N LEU A 90 -6.41 3.29 -12.23
CA LEU A 90 -5.59 2.47 -11.36
C LEU A 90 -4.11 2.85 -11.55
N ILE A 91 -3.44 3.18 -10.45
CA ILE A 91 -2.05 3.65 -10.43
C ILE A 91 -1.25 2.72 -9.55
N GLU A 92 -0.16 2.19 -10.09
CA GLU A 92 0.90 1.52 -9.35
C GLU A 92 1.91 2.55 -8.86
N VAL A 93 2.25 2.49 -7.57
CA VAL A 93 3.32 3.31 -6.99
C VAL A 93 4.52 2.42 -6.68
N HIS A 94 5.66 2.76 -7.28
CA HIS A 94 6.89 1.99 -7.08
C HIS A 94 7.39 2.16 -5.63
N PRO A 95 7.79 1.08 -4.90
CA PRO A 95 8.14 1.16 -3.47
C PRO A 95 9.29 2.13 -3.13
N GLN A 96 10.22 2.34 -4.07
CA GLN A 96 11.35 3.28 -3.90
C GLN A 96 10.98 4.75 -4.17
N THR A 97 9.72 5.05 -4.44
CA THR A 97 9.26 6.41 -4.74
C THR A 97 9.33 7.29 -3.51
N ARG A 98 10.09 8.39 -3.60
CA ARG A 98 10.06 9.45 -2.60
C ARG A 98 8.88 10.38 -2.84
N ILE A 99 7.85 10.25 -2.03
CA ILE A 99 6.66 11.11 -2.07
C ILE A 99 7.04 12.55 -1.67
N PRO A 100 6.68 13.59 -2.45
CA PRO A 100 6.92 14.99 -2.06
C PRO A 100 6.29 15.31 -0.70
N ARG A 101 7.04 15.97 0.20
CA ARG A 101 6.55 16.32 1.55
C ARG A 101 5.53 17.46 1.55
N THR A 102 5.59 18.35 0.55
CA THR A 102 4.63 19.45 0.40
C THR A 102 3.51 19.06 -0.53
N PHE A 103 2.29 19.45 -0.17
CA PHE A 103 1.10 19.16 -0.98
C PHE A 103 1.20 19.76 -2.39
N ASN A 104 1.65 21.01 -2.55
CA ASN A 104 1.71 21.67 -3.86
C ASN A 104 2.61 20.92 -4.86
N ARG A 105 3.75 20.37 -4.41
CA ARG A 105 4.62 19.56 -5.27
C ARG A 105 3.99 18.21 -5.58
N PHE A 106 3.31 17.60 -4.60
CA PHE A 106 2.55 16.38 -4.81
C PHE A 106 1.42 16.59 -5.84
N ALA A 107 0.69 17.70 -5.74
CA ALA A 107 -0.39 18.06 -6.65
C ALA A 107 0.11 18.22 -8.09
N GLY A 108 1.19 19.00 -8.30
CA GLY A 108 1.82 19.13 -9.63
C GLY A 108 2.29 17.78 -10.19
N LEU A 109 2.85 16.92 -9.34
CA LEU A 109 3.25 15.57 -9.71
C LEU A 109 2.03 14.71 -10.12
N MET A 110 0.93 14.77 -9.39
CA MET A 110 -0.30 14.03 -9.75
C MET A 110 -0.93 14.54 -11.05
N VAL A 111 -0.92 15.85 -11.32
CA VAL A 111 -1.38 16.40 -12.60
C VAL A 111 -0.53 15.85 -13.75
N GLN A 112 0.79 15.83 -13.58
CA GLN A 112 1.70 15.25 -14.57
C GLN A 112 1.44 13.75 -14.77
N LEU A 113 1.16 12.99 -13.71
CA LEU A 113 0.83 11.57 -13.79
C LEU A 113 -0.43 11.35 -14.63
N LEU A 114 -1.47 12.16 -14.40
CA LEU A 114 -2.73 12.03 -15.13
C LEU A 114 -2.56 12.39 -16.61
N LYS A 115 -1.73 13.40 -16.94
CA LYS A 115 -1.43 13.80 -18.32
C LYS A 115 -0.54 12.80 -19.06
N LYS A 116 0.55 12.32 -18.43
CA LYS A 116 1.56 11.47 -19.08
C LYS A 116 1.37 9.97 -18.84
N LEU A 117 0.36 9.58 -18.05
CA LEU A 117 0.07 8.19 -17.61
C LEU A 117 1.21 7.48 -16.85
N SER A 118 2.37 8.09 -16.73
CA SER A 118 3.52 7.58 -15.99
C SER A 118 4.48 8.71 -15.62
N ILE A 119 5.19 8.51 -14.51
CA ILE A 119 6.27 9.38 -14.07
C ILE A 119 7.53 8.54 -13.90
N ARG A 120 8.60 8.97 -14.55
CA ARG A 120 9.92 8.33 -14.46
C ARG A 120 10.78 9.03 -13.42
N ALA A 121 11.69 8.29 -12.80
CA ALA A 121 12.74 8.89 -11.97
C ALA A 121 13.63 9.82 -12.81
N THR A 122 14.10 10.91 -12.20
CA THR A 122 15.08 11.80 -12.83
C THR A 122 16.44 11.12 -13.00
N ASN A 123 16.80 10.28 -12.03
CA ASN A 123 18.11 9.61 -11.94
C ASN A 123 18.08 8.14 -12.37
N GLY A 124 17.12 7.73 -13.19
CA GLY A 124 17.07 6.35 -13.66
C GLY A 124 15.91 6.00 -14.58
N PRO A 125 15.90 4.80 -15.17
CA PRO A 125 14.85 4.38 -16.07
C PRO A 125 13.55 3.99 -15.34
N ASP A 126 13.53 3.94 -14.01
CA ASP A 126 12.38 3.36 -13.31
C ASP A 126 11.16 4.27 -13.36
N LYS A 127 10.00 3.67 -13.63
CA LYS A 127 8.70 4.33 -13.53
C LYS A 127 8.27 4.32 -12.07
N LEU A 128 8.19 5.51 -11.47
CA LEU A 128 7.83 5.71 -10.07
C LEU A 128 6.32 5.67 -9.87
N PHE A 129 5.58 6.28 -10.79
CA PHE A 129 4.14 6.13 -10.91
C PHE A 129 3.79 5.60 -12.28
N LYS A 130 2.83 4.69 -12.34
CA LYS A 130 2.39 4.07 -13.58
C LYS A 130 0.88 3.83 -13.53
N VAL A 131 0.15 4.44 -14.46
CA VAL A 131 -1.24 4.05 -14.70
C VAL A 131 -1.24 2.66 -15.32
N ILE A 132 -2.00 1.75 -14.70
CA ILE A 132 -2.14 0.35 -15.11
C ILE A 132 -3.60 0.04 -15.42
N LYS A 133 -3.83 -1.08 -16.13
CA LYS A 133 -5.18 -1.51 -16.51
C LYS A 133 -5.93 -2.09 -15.31
N ASN A 134 -7.24 -1.86 -15.26
CA ASN A 134 -8.14 -2.52 -14.33
C ASN A 134 -8.45 -3.96 -14.80
N PRO A 135 -8.90 -4.85 -13.89
CA PRO A 135 -9.09 -4.66 -12.44
C PRO A 135 -7.81 -4.82 -11.62
N ILE A 136 -7.82 -4.36 -10.36
CA ILE A 136 -6.71 -4.55 -9.40
C ILE A 136 -6.39 -6.03 -9.16
N THR A 137 -7.38 -6.91 -9.25
CA THR A 137 -7.22 -8.36 -9.03
C THR A 137 -6.21 -9.01 -9.97
N ASP A 138 -6.01 -8.45 -11.17
CA ASP A 138 -5.08 -8.99 -12.17
C ASP A 138 -3.60 -8.72 -11.80
N HIS A 139 -3.36 -7.79 -10.88
CA HIS A 139 -2.02 -7.42 -10.40
C HIS A 139 -1.69 -8.03 -9.03
N LEU A 140 -2.62 -8.78 -8.44
CA LEU A 140 -2.41 -9.50 -7.19
C LEU A 140 -2.01 -10.95 -7.48
N ALA A 141 -1.20 -11.55 -6.60
CA ALA A 141 -0.87 -12.96 -6.72
C ALA A 141 -2.14 -13.82 -6.56
N PRO A 142 -2.27 -14.95 -7.27
CA PRO A 142 -3.42 -15.85 -7.11
C PRO A 142 -3.64 -16.23 -5.64
N GLY A 143 -4.91 -16.24 -5.22
CA GLY A 143 -5.31 -16.56 -3.84
C GLY A 143 -5.01 -15.48 -2.79
N THR A 144 -4.51 -14.31 -3.17
CA THR A 144 -4.30 -13.20 -2.22
C THR A 144 -5.63 -12.81 -1.58
N LYS A 145 -5.72 -12.91 -0.25
CA LYS A 145 -6.93 -12.52 0.49
C LYS A 145 -7.02 -11.00 0.57
N ILE A 146 -8.22 -10.47 0.30
CA ILE A 146 -8.47 -9.02 0.18
C ILE A 146 -9.43 -8.58 1.28
N TYR A 147 -8.92 -7.78 2.22
CA TYR A 147 -9.68 -7.22 3.34
C TYR A 147 -10.00 -5.75 3.07
N ALA A 148 -11.28 -5.43 2.98
CA ALA A 148 -11.74 -4.05 2.95
C ALA A 148 -11.80 -3.50 4.38
N THR A 149 -11.28 -2.29 4.59
CA THR A 149 -11.38 -1.62 5.88
C THR A 149 -12.47 -0.57 5.87
N SER A 150 -13.34 -0.60 6.88
CA SER A 150 -14.44 0.35 7.02
C SER A 150 -14.83 0.45 8.49
N PHE A 151 -15.06 1.67 8.98
CA PHE A 151 -15.55 1.86 10.34
C PHE A 151 -16.94 1.21 10.55
N SER A 152 -17.78 1.22 9.51
CA SER A 152 -19.12 0.63 9.54
C SER A 152 -19.14 -0.86 9.23
N ALA A 153 -17.99 -1.53 9.18
CA ALA A 153 -17.92 -2.96 8.93
C ALA A 153 -18.62 -3.74 10.06
N PRO A 154 -19.26 -4.89 9.75
CA PRO A 154 -19.98 -5.68 10.74
C PRO A 154 -19.07 -6.33 11.78
N LYS A 155 -17.80 -6.56 11.44
CA LYS A 155 -16.81 -7.24 12.29
C LYS A 155 -15.71 -6.27 12.66
N CYS A 156 -15.58 -5.96 13.95
CA CYS A 156 -14.44 -5.22 14.49
C CYS A 156 -13.42 -6.19 15.06
N VAL A 157 -12.15 -6.08 14.65
CA VAL A 157 -11.06 -6.99 15.04
C VAL A 157 -9.90 -6.23 15.69
N ASP A 158 -9.20 -6.86 16.62
CA ASP A 158 -7.88 -6.39 17.03
C ASP A 158 -6.85 -6.86 15.98
N LEU A 159 -6.15 -5.93 15.35
CA LEU A 159 -5.14 -6.26 14.34
C LEU A 159 -3.99 -7.09 14.92
N PHE A 160 -3.65 -6.94 16.20
CA PHE A 160 -2.56 -7.71 16.83
C PHE A 160 -2.91 -9.17 17.06
N GLU A 161 -4.20 -9.53 17.07
CA GLU A 161 -4.66 -10.91 17.12
C GLU A 161 -4.99 -11.43 15.72
N PHE A 162 -5.65 -10.59 14.93
CA PHE A 162 -6.14 -10.92 13.60
C PHE A 162 -5.01 -11.21 12.61
N VAL A 163 -3.92 -10.43 12.62
CA VAL A 163 -2.81 -10.65 11.69
C VAL A 163 -2.11 -11.99 11.95
N PRO A 164 -1.67 -12.33 13.18
CA PRO A 164 -1.15 -13.66 13.46
C PRO A 164 -2.12 -14.80 13.09
N GLU A 165 -3.43 -14.61 13.31
CA GLU A 165 -4.45 -15.60 12.97
C GLU A 165 -4.51 -15.90 11.46
N ILE A 166 -4.49 -14.87 10.61
CA ILE A 166 -4.57 -15.07 9.15
C ILE A 166 -3.29 -15.65 8.58
N PHE A 167 -2.13 -15.31 9.16
CA PHE A 167 -0.83 -15.85 8.76
C PHE A 167 -0.56 -17.25 9.32
N GLY A 168 -1.23 -17.65 10.39
CA GLY A 168 -1.08 -18.96 11.04
C GLY A 168 0.18 -19.09 11.92
N TYR A 169 0.86 -17.99 12.24
CA TYR A 169 2.06 -17.98 13.09
C TYR A 169 2.19 -16.69 13.91
N ASP A 170 2.83 -16.82 15.08
CA ASP A 170 3.09 -15.70 16.00
C ASP A 170 4.10 -14.69 15.41
N PRO A 171 4.06 -13.41 15.84
CA PRO A 171 5.00 -12.39 15.39
C PRO A 171 6.47 -12.83 15.46
N LEU A 172 7.23 -12.57 14.39
CA LEU A 172 8.65 -12.92 14.30
C LEU A 172 9.48 -12.08 15.29
N PRO A 173 10.59 -12.64 15.83
CA PRO A 173 11.47 -11.89 16.70
C PRO A 173 12.14 -10.75 15.92
N VAL A 174 12.36 -9.64 16.63
CA VAL A 174 13.08 -8.47 16.13
C VAL A 174 14.53 -8.84 15.92
N ILE A 175 15.07 -8.55 14.73
CA ILE A 175 16.50 -8.66 14.47
C ILE A 175 17.10 -7.27 14.65
N PRO A 176 17.79 -6.97 15.77
CA PRO A 176 18.42 -5.67 15.95
C PRO A 176 19.43 -5.45 14.83
N VAL A 177 19.37 -4.28 14.20
CA VAL A 177 20.35 -3.87 13.20
C VAL A 177 21.68 -3.73 13.94
N SER A 178 22.59 -4.68 13.73
CA SER A 178 23.93 -4.64 14.31
C SER A 178 24.67 -3.40 13.81
N THR A 179 24.68 -2.33 14.59
CA THR A 179 25.59 -1.20 14.38
C THR A 179 26.96 -1.59 14.93
N THR A 180 27.57 -2.64 14.38
CA THR A 180 29.01 -2.84 14.54
C THR A 180 29.68 -2.04 13.42
N PRO A 181 30.26 -0.86 13.69
CA PRO A 181 31.15 -0.22 12.72
C PRO A 181 32.37 -1.14 12.56
N THR A 182 32.43 -1.87 11.46
CA THR A 182 33.64 -2.59 11.09
C THR A 182 34.66 -1.56 10.60
N GLY A 183 35.57 -1.17 11.50
CA GLY A 183 36.70 -0.26 11.26
C GLY A 183 36.79 0.77 12.39
N VAL A 184 37.81 0.84 13.25
CA VAL A 184 39.22 0.50 13.10
C VAL A 184 39.79 0.11 14.46
N ALA A 185 40.39 -1.07 14.58
CA ALA A 185 41.22 -1.43 15.71
C ALA A 185 42.59 -0.77 15.54
N LEU A 186 42.94 0.05 16.53
CA LEU A 186 44.25 0.62 16.77
C LEU A 186 45.29 -0.51 16.89
N GLY A 187 46.22 -0.61 15.95
CA GLY A 187 47.27 -1.63 15.96
C GLY A 187 48.40 -1.28 14.99
N SER A 188 49.51 -0.83 15.57
CA SER A 188 50.79 -0.55 14.94
C SER A 188 51.40 -1.77 14.22
N SER A 189 51.72 -1.66 12.93
CA SER A 189 53.01 -2.14 12.40
C SER A 189 53.21 -1.69 10.95
N THR A 190 54.36 -1.08 10.72
CA THR A 190 54.97 -0.74 9.44
C THR A 190 55.24 -1.99 8.60
N ASN A 191 54.68 -2.08 7.38
CA ASN A 191 55.47 -2.41 6.18
C ASN A 191 54.67 -2.38 4.86
N ASN A 192 55.24 -1.63 3.92
CA ASN A 192 55.36 -1.86 2.47
C ASN A 192 54.12 -2.03 1.56
N ASN A 193 53.93 -0.96 0.78
CA ASN A 193 53.89 -0.90 -0.69
C ASN A 193 52.85 -1.71 -1.49
N ASN A 194 52.11 -0.92 -2.27
CA ASN A 194 51.57 -1.21 -3.61
C ASN A 194 50.47 -2.27 -3.70
N ASN A 195 49.20 -1.85 -3.64
CA ASN A 195 48.38 -1.78 -4.86
C ASN A 195 47.06 -1.03 -4.64
N VAL A 196 46.71 -0.23 -5.63
CA VAL A 196 45.46 0.52 -5.77
C VAL A 196 44.39 -0.45 -6.27
N ASN A 197 43.28 -0.60 -5.53
CA ASN A 197 41.91 -0.62 -6.07
C ASN A 197 40.88 -0.77 -4.94
N SER A 198 40.28 0.39 -4.63
CA SER A 198 38.92 0.61 -4.14
C SER A 198 38.15 -0.61 -3.62
N ILE A 199 38.12 -0.66 -2.30
CA ILE A 199 37.21 -1.42 -1.43
C ILE A 199 35.76 -1.25 -1.93
N GLN A 200 35.21 -2.28 -2.54
CA GLN A 200 33.77 -2.41 -2.75
C GLN A 200 33.12 -2.71 -1.40
N SER A 201 32.48 -1.69 -0.82
CA SER A 201 31.74 -1.79 0.42
C SER A 201 30.61 -2.82 0.31
N LEU A 202 30.65 -3.77 1.24
CA LEU A 202 29.69 -4.84 1.49
C LEU A 202 28.38 -4.27 2.06
N ASN A 203 27.56 -3.63 1.22
CA ASN A 203 26.15 -3.34 1.56
C ASN A 203 25.29 -4.59 1.27
N SER A 204 25.44 -5.64 2.07
CA SER A 204 24.69 -6.91 1.91
C SER A 204 23.52 -7.06 2.90
N LEU A 205 22.83 -5.98 3.21
CA LEU A 205 21.44 -5.99 3.70
C LEU A 205 20.64 -4.91 2.98
N GLY A 206 20.44 -5.11 1.68
CA GLY A 206 19.21 -4.76 0.94
C GLY A 206 18.65 -3.34 1.02
N GLY A 207 19.40 -2.33 1.47
CA GLY A 207 18.96 -0.94 1.46
C GLY A 207 18.74 -0.46 0.02
N ALA A 208 17.49 -0.57 -0.44
CA ALA A 208 17.07 -0.07 -1.74
C ALA A 208 17.36 1.44 -1.86
N GLN A 209 18.13 1.87 -2.87
CA GLN A 209 18.36 3.30 -3.13
C GLN A 209 17.02 4.02 -3.34
N VAL A 210 16.71 4.99 -2.48
CA VAL A 210 15.49 5.80 -2.56
C VAL A 210 15.58 6.76 -3.75
N ARG A 211 14.53 6.86 -4.57
CA ARG A 211 14.51 7.65 -5.81
C ARG A 211 13.46 8.75 -5.77
N SER A 212 13.87 9.98 -6.10
CA SER A 212 13.01 11.16 -6.09
C SER A 212 12.44 11.42 -7.48
N ALA A 213 11.13 11.71 -7.54
CA ALA A 213 10.46 12.20 -8.75
C ALA A 213 10.48 13.74 -8.86
N GLY A 214 10.76 14.45 -7.77
CA GLY A 214 10.26 15.82 -7.57
C GLY A 214 11.28 16.96 -7.61
N GLU A 215 12.45 16.80 -8.24
CA GLU A 215 13.45 17.87 -8.29
C GLU A 215 13.38 18.78 -9.52
N SER A 216 12.52 18.50 -10.51
CA SER A 216 12.49 19.26 -11.77
C SER A 216 11.17 19.98 -12.10
N TYR A 217 10.31 20.28 -11.12
CA TYR A 217 9.14 21.13 -11.42
C TYR A 217 9.58 22.60 -11.48
N TYR A 218 9.85 23.09 -12.69
CA TYR A 218 9.79 24.51 -13.02
C TYR A 218 8.46 24.76 -13.75
N GLU A 219 7.73 25.74 -13.25
CA GLU A 219 6.48 26.20 -13.82
C GLU A 219 6.75 26.79 -15.22
N GLY A 220 6.12 26.23 -16.27
CA GLY A 220 6.03 26.88 -17.59
C GLY A 220 6.93 26.36 -18.74
N MET A 221 6.97 25.05 -19.02
CA MET A 221 7.43 24.58 -20.34
C MET A 221 6.60 23.40 -20.84
N GLU A 222 6.03 23.56 -22.03
CA GLU A 222 5.05 22.69 -22.68
C GLU A 222 5.75 21.67 -23.59
N ASP A 223 5.29 20.41 -23.53
CA ASP A 223 5.43 19.46 -24.64
C ASP A 223 4.01 19.10 -25.12
N GLU A 224 3.72 19.46 -26.37
CA GLU A 224 2.52 19.09 -27.13
C GLU A 224 2.71 17.71 -27.73
N GLU A 225 2.35 16.63 -27.02
CA GLU A 225 2.15 15.31 -27.67
C GLU A 225 1.31 14.29 -26.85
N ALA A 226 0.64 14.70 -25.76
CA ALA A 226 -0.09 13.77 -24.89
C ALA A 226 -1.63 13.73 -25.07
N ALA A 227 -2.19 14.48 -26.04
CA ALA A 227 -3.64 14.63 -26.14
C ALA A 227 -4.38 13.45 -26.82
N GLU A 228 -3.69 12.58 -27.56
CA GLU A 228 -4.36 11.53 -28.36
C GLU A 228 -4.40 10.13 -27.68
N GLU A 229 -3.72 9.93 -26.56
CA GLU A 229 -3.73 8.63 -25.84
C GLU A 229 -4.84 8.53 -24.78
N GLU A 230 -5.32 9.67 -24.27
CA GLU A 230 -6.35 9.73 -23.22
C GLU A 230 -7.72 9.21 -23.71
N GLU A 231 -8.06 9.44 -24.98
CA GLU A 231 -9.34 9.02 -25.56
C GLU A 231 -9.39 7.49 -25.85
N LYS A 232 -8.29 6.91 -26.35
CA LYS A 232 -8.21 5.47 -26.66
C LYS A 232 -8.16 4.58 -25.41
N ALA A 233 -7.50 5.02 -24.33
CA ALA A 233 -7.41 4.25 -23.09
C ALA A 233 -8.75 4.24 -22.33
N THR A 234 -9.48 5.36 -22.34
CA THR A 234 -10.79 5.50 -21.69
C THR A 234 -11.88 4.71 -22.42
N GLU A 235 -11.85 4.67 -23.76
CA GLU A 235 -12.77 3.83 -24.55
C GLU A 235 -12.53 2.32 -24.37
N THR A 236 -11.26 1.90 -24.24
CA THR A 236 -10.93 0.48 -24.08
C THR A 236 -11.43 -0.07 -22.74
N ASN A 237 -11.38 0.73 -21.67
CA ASN A 237 -11.93 0.34 -20.36
C ASN A 237 -13.47 0.29 -20.36
N ASN A 238 -14.16 1.11 -21.17
CA ASN A 238 -15.63 1.11 -21.23
C ASN A 238 -16.21 -0.06 -22.06
N LYS A 239 -15.50 -0.57 -23.08
CA LYS A 239 -15.99 -1.68 -23.91
C LYS A 239 -16.13 -3.03 -23.19
N ASN A 240 -15.33 -3.29 -22.14
CA ASN A 240 -15.40 -4.58 -21.44
C ASN A 240 -16.56 -4.71 -20.43
N LYS A 241 -17.38 -3.68 -20.23
CA LYS A 241 -18.52 -3.70 -19.29
C LYS A 241 -19.77 -4.42 -19.83
N ASN A 242 -19.85 -4.69 -21.14
CA ASN A 242 -21.06 -5.26 -21.76
C ASN A 242 -21.04 -6.78 -22.00
N LYS A 243 -20.04 -7.53 -21.49
CA LYS A 243 -19.98 -8.99 -21.71
C LYS A 243 -20.00 -9.87 -20.46
N ARG A 244 -20.39 -9.33 -19.29
CA ARG A 244 -20.61 -10.11 -18.06
C ARG A 244 -21.91 -9.69 -17.38
N LYS A 245 -23.03 -9.84 -18.10
CA LYS A 245 -24.40 -9.83 -17.58
C LYS A 245 -25.22 -10.88 -18.31
N GLN A 246 -24.74 -12.11 -18.26
CA GLN A 246 -25.46 -13.33 -18.50
C GLN A 246 -24.68 -14.34 -17.67
N ASP A 247 -25.38 -14.96 -16.72
CA ASP A 247 -25.04 -16.15 -15.93
C ASP A 247 -25.42 -15.93 -14.45
N GLU A 248 -26.69 -16.32 -14.16
CA GLU A 248 -27.20 -16.99 -12.94
C GLU A 248 -27.04 -16.25 -11.59
N LYS A 249 -28.05 -15.83 -10.81
CA LYS A 249 -29.49 -16.15 -10.64
C LYS A 249 -29.85 -17.60 -10.26
N SER A 250 -29.54 -17.97 -9.02
CA SER A 250 -30.27 -18.89 -8.09
C SER A 250 -29.26 -19.30 -7.00
N ASP A 251 -29.49 -19.37 -5.69
CA ASP A 251 -30.67 -19.81 -4.96
C ASP A 251 -30.55 -19.43 -3.46
N ASN A 252 -31.68 -19.02 -2.89
CA ASN A 252 -32.28 -19.43 -1.61
C ASN A 252 -31.49 -19.49 -0.28
N ASP A 253 -31.92 -18.62 0.65
CA ASP A 253 -32.69 -18.97 1.87
C ASP A 253 -32.17 -20.06 2.84
N LYS A 254 -31.81 -19.66 4.09
CA LYS A 254 -32.59 -19.93 5.33
C LYS A 254 -31.83 -19.75 6.66
N LYS A 255 -32.61 -19.24 7.63
CA LYS A 255 -32.62 -19.45 9.11
C LYS A 255 -31.48 -18.87 9.95
N LYS A 256 -31.68 -18.00 10.95
CA LYS A 256 -32.56 -17.96 12.17
C LYS A 256 -32.29 -19.05 13.23
N GLN A 257 -31.60 -18.64 14.30
CA GLN A 257 -31.71 -19.00 15.74
C GLN A 257 -30.63 -18.13 16.44
N LYS A 258 -30.80 -17.27 17.45
CA LYS A 258 -31.69 -17.11 18.62
C LYS A 258 -31.65 -18.28 19.61
N THR A 259 -30.76 -18.17 20.61
CA THR A 259 -31.03 -18.46 22.03
C THR A 259 -29.98 -17.84 22.94
N SER A 260 -30.49 -17.07 23.90
CA SER A 260 -29.90 -16.69 25.17
C SER A 260 -29.66 -17.89 26.09
N ASN A 261 -28.64 -17.83 26.95
CA ASN A 261 -28.73 -18.23 28.38
C ASN A 261 -27.47 -17.81 29.17
N THR A 262 -27.71 -16.92 30.13
CA THR A 262 -27.32 -16.89 31.55
C THR A 262 -26.07 -17.64 32.05
N THR A 263 -25.15 -16.85 32.62
CA THR A 263 -24.43 -16.99 33.91
C THR A 263 -24.17 -18.40 34.47
N THR A 264 -22.91 -18.72 34.78
CA THR A 264 -22.37 -18.78 36.17
C THR A 264 -20.85 -18.92 36.16
N THR A 265 -20.25 -18.12 37.03
CA THR A 265 -18.84 -18.02 37.42
C THR A 265 -18.44 -19.21 38.29
N THR A 266 -17.39 -19.96 37.93
CA THR A 266 -16.57 -20.66 38.91
C THR A 266 -15.11 -20.64 38.49
N THR A 267 -14.34 -19.95 39.31
CA THR A 267 -12.89 -19.95 39.41
C THR A 267 -12.38 -21.36 39.70
N SER A 268 -11.46 -21.85 38.87
CA SER A 268 -10.50 -22.89 39.30
C SER A 268 -9.18 -22.67 38.60
N THR A 269 -8.18 -22.44 39.43
CA THR A 269 -6.75 -22.47 39.16
C THR A 269 -6.35 -23.75 38.43
N ALA A 270 -5.74 -23.63 37.25
CA ALA A 270 -5.04 -24.73 36.61
C ALA A 270 -3.70 -24.24 36.07
N THR A 271 -2.66 -24.88 36.58
CA THR A 271 -1.23 -24.70 36.33
C THR A 271 -0.88 -24.65 34.83
N THR A 272 -0.09 -23.65 34.46
CA THR A 272 0.46 -23.44 33.12
C THR A 272 1.37 -24.60 32.70
N VAL A 273 0.82 -25.57 31.97
CA VAL A 273 1.62 -26.46 31.12
C VAL A 273 1.81 -25.75 29.79
N GLN A 274 3.05 -25.36 29.49
CA GLN A 274 3.44 -24.76 28.21
C GLN A 274 3.14 -25.75 27.07
N LYS A 275 2.00 -25.57 26.40
CA LYS A 275 1.70 -26.27 25.14
C LYS A 275 2.56 -25.63 24.05
N LYS A 276 3.43 -26.43 23.43
CA LYS A 276 4.13 -26.09 22.18
C LYS A 276 3.06 -25.73 21.13
N PRO A 277 3.13 -24.58 20.44
CA PRO A 277 2.01 -24.10 19.64
C PRO A 277 1.69 -25.07 18.50
N GLU A 278 0.46 -25.58 18.48
CA GLU A 278 -0.12 -26.25 17.32
C GLU A 278 -0.06 -25.26 16.15
N LYS A 279 0.67 -25.59 15.08
CA LYS A 279 0.74 -24.74 13.87
C LYS A 279 -0.67 -24.55 13.33
N LYS A 280 -1.26 -23.36 13.52
CA LYS A 280 -2.48 -22.98 12.80
C LYS A 280 -2.14 -22.95 11.31
N SER A 281 -3.02 -23.49 10.46
CA SER A 281 -2.82 -23.46 9.01
C SER A 281 -2.85 -22.02 8.50
N ASP A 282 -1.87 -21.62 7.69
CA ASP A 282 -1.87 -20.34 6.95
C ASP A 282 -3.20 -20.21 6.17
N GLN A 283 -3.96 -19.13 6.42
CA GLN A 283 -5.22 -18.86 5.70
C GLN A 283 -5.01 -18.07 4.40
N LEU A 284 -3.75 -17.77 4.05
CA LEU A 284 -3.36 -17.07 2.84
C LEU A 284 -2.97 -18.05 1.72
N ASN A 285 -2.43 -17.51 0.63
CA ASN A 285 -2.02 -18.24 -0.57
C ASN A 285 -0.68 -18.99 -0.45
N GLY A 286 -0.15 -19.20 0.75
CA GLY A 286 1.18 -19.77 0.98
C GLY A 286 2.35 -18.85 0.61
N LEU A 287 2.10 -17.72 -0.08
CA LEU A 287 3.09 -16.68 -0.35
C LEU A 287 3.19 -15.66 0.79
N GLN A 288 2.31 -15.76 1.79
CA GLN A 288 2.20 -14.81 2.90
C GLN A 288 1.94 -13.37 2.42
N GLN A 289 1.11 -13.25 1.37
CA GLN A 289 0.69 -11.96 0.82
C GLN A 289 -0.76 -11.68 1.20
N VAL A 290 -1.02 -10.43 1.57
CA VAL A 290 -2.35 -9.96 1.94
C VAL A 290 -2.59 -8.57 1.37
N CYS A 291 -3.80 -8.36 0.88
CA CYS A 291 -4.23 -7.08 0.37
C CYS A 291 -5.19 -6.42 1.37
N ILE A 292 -4.89 -5.19 1.77
CA ILE A 292 -5.77 -4.38 2.62
C ILE A 292 -6.20 -3.15 1.81
N VAL A 293 -7.51 -2.95 1.71
CA VAL A 293 -8.10 -1.82 1.00
C VAL A 293 -8.52 -0.76 2.00
N ILE A 294 -8.09 0.48 1.78
CA ILE A 294 -8.36 1.64 2.62
C ILE A 294 -9.00 2.72 1.75
N GLY A 295 -10.10 3.31 2.22
CA GLY A 295 -10.72 4.44 1.53
C GLY A 295 -9.89 5.72 1.68
N ALA A 296 -9.42 6.29 0.58
CA ALA A 296 -8.71 7.57 0.51
C ALA A 296 -9.67 8.73 0.14
N MET A 297 -10.79 8.81 0.87
CA MET A 297 -11.89 9.77 0.63
C MET A 297 -12.31 10.46 1.93
N SER A 298 -12.88 11.66 1.84
CA SER A 298 -13.27 12.44 3.03
C SER A 298 -14.55 11.92 3.68
N THR A 299 -15.49 11.41 2.90
CA THR A 299 -16.82 10.98 3.35
C THR A 299 -17.29 9.80 2.50
N GLY A 300 -18.33 9.10 2.97
CA GLY A 300 -18.95 7.99 2.27
C GLY A 300 -18.47 6.62 2.72
N ALA A 301 -18.93 5.59 2.02
CA ALA A 301 -18.61 4.19 2.30
C ALA A 301 -18.04 3.54 1.04
N MET A 302 -16.97 2.77 1.23
CA MET A 302 -16.27 2.08 0.16
C MET A 302 -17.05 0.85 -0.32
N LYS A 303 -17.67 0.96 -1.50
CA LYS A 303 -18.42 -0.14 -2.12
C LYS A 303 -17.56 -0.83 -3.18
N ILE A 304 -16.79 -1.81 -2.72
CA ILE A 304 -15.93 -2.66 -3.58
C ILE A 304 -16.48 -4.09 -3.66
N GLU A 305 -16.48 -4.62 -4.88
CA GLU A 305 -16.98 -5.95 -5.24
C GLU A 305 -15.91 -7.05 -5.12
N TYR A 306 -14.63 -6.69 -5.25
CA TYR A 306 -13.51 -7.65 -5.24
C TYR A 306 -12.97 -7.95 -3.84
N LYS A 307 -13.61 -7.46 -2.78
CA LYS A 307 -13.22 -7.77 -1.39
C LYS A 307 -13.69 -9.18 -1.01
N HIS A 308 -12.91 -9.86 -0.17
CA HIS A 308 -13.33 -11.15 0.41
C HIS A 308 -14.06 -10.94 1.74
N GLU A 309 -13.56 -10.01 2.56
CA GLU A 309 -14.13 -9.69 3.87
C GLU A 309 -14.01 -8.18 4.12
N GLU A 310 -14.94 -7.63 4.90
CA GLU A 310 -14.92 -6.24 5.34
C GLU A 310 -14.78 -6.20 6.86
N ILE A 311 -13.76 -5.49 7.35
CA ILE A 311 -13.41 -5.43 8.77
C ILE A 311 -13.24 -3.98 9.23
N ALA A 312 -13.64 -3.74 10.47
CA ALA A 312 -13.23 -2.58 11.25
C ALA A 312 -12.08 -3.03 12.14
N PHE A 313 -11.19 -2.10 12.50
CA PHE A 313 -10.14 -2.36 13.49
C PHE A 313 -10.04 -1.25 14.53
N SER A 314 -11.10 -0.47 14.65
CA SER A 314 -11.25 0.53 15.69
C SER A 314 -12.73 0.76 15.94
N ASN A 315 -13.08 0.88 17.23
CA ASN A 315 -14.41 1.31 17.65
C ASN A 315 -14.62 2.82 17.49
N TYR A 316 -13.62 3.54 16.97
CA TYR A 316 -13.70 4.97 16.67
C TYR A 316 -13.34 5.22 15.20
N PRO A 317 -13.97 6.21 14.54
CA PRO A 317 -13.58 6.61 13.20
C PRO A 317 -12.10 7.01 13.17
N LEU A 318 -11.38 6.54 12.14
CA LEU A 318 -9.98 6.88 11.91
C LEU A 318 -9.85 7.65 10.60
N SER A 319 -8.90 8.58 10.55
CA SER A 319 -8.44 9.12 9.27
C SER A 319 -7.78 8.02 8.46
N ALA A 320 -7.83 8.12 7.12
CA ALA A 320 -7.20 7.14 6.24
C ALA A 320 -5.69 7.00 6.48
N ALA A 321 -4.99 8.11 6.78
CA ALA A 321 -3.57 8.08 7.13
C ALA A 321 -3.33 7.43 8.50
N GLY A 322 -4.19 7.68 9.50
CA GLY A 322 -4.12 7.00 10.80
C GLY A 322 -4.35 5.50 10.70
N ALA A 323 -5.26 5.08 9.80
CA ALA A 323 -5.45 3.68 9.42
C ALA A 323 -4.19 3.08 8.81
N CYS A 324 -3.54 3.77 7.85
CA CYS A 324 -2.29 3.34 7.24
C CYS A 324 -1.21 3.09 8.30
N PHE A 325 -0.96 4.04 9.21
CA PHE A 325 0.04 3.89 10.27
C PHE A 325 -0.22 2.67 11.17
N LYS A 326 -1.47 2.49 11.63
CA LYS A 326 -1.81 1.34 12.49
C LYS A 326 -1.58 0.00 11.78
N ILE A 327 -1.99 -0.08 10.51
CA ILE A 327 -1.79 -1.28 9.71
C ILE A 327 -0.29 -1.55 9.53
N THR A 328 0.50 -0.56 9.11
CA THR A 328 1.95 -0.77 8.92
C THR A 328 2.63 -1.21 10.21
N THR A 329 2.31 -0.59 11.36
CA THR A 329 2.87 -0.97 12.67
C THR A 329 2.58 -2.41 13.06
N VAL A 330 1.38 -2.92 12.76
CA VAL A 330 1.04 -4.32 13.07
C VAL A 330 1.86 -5.27 12.22
N PHE A 331 2.01 -4.99 10.93
CA PHE A 331 2.82 -5.81 10.02
C PHE A 331 4.32 -5.73 10.33
N GLU A 332 4.80 -4.56 10.76
CA GLU A 332 6.17 -4.39 11.25
C GLU A 332 6.45 -5.29 12.45
N ARG A 333 5.51 -5.37 13.41
CA ARG A 333 5.61 -6.31 14.53
C ARG A 333 5.51 -7.76 14.05
N GLN A 334 4.55 -8.09 13.18
CA GLN A 334 4.36 -9.46 12.68
C GLN A 334 5.62 -10.00 12.02
N TRP A 335 6.36 -9.15 11.30
CA TRP A 335 7.55 -9.55 10.55
C TRP A 335 8.89 -9.20 11.22
N GLY A 336 8.88 -8.77 12.49
CA GLY A 336 10.09 -8.51 13.27
C GLY A 336 10.95 -7.35 12.72
N ILE A 337 10.30 -6.34 12.15
CA ILE A 337 10.96 -5.15 11.56
C ILE A 337 11.27 -4.08 12.62
N LEU A 338 10.37 -3.93 13.61
CA LEU A 338 10.47 -2.96 14.71
C LEU A 338 11.37 -3.45 15.82
#